data_AF-A0A7D5P179-F1
#
_entry.id   AF-A0A7D5P179-F1
#
_cell.length_a   1.000
_cell.length_b   1.000
_cell.length_c   1.000
_cell.angle_alpha   90.00
_cell.angle_beta   90.00
_cell.angle_gamma   90.00
#
_symmetry.space_group_name_H-M   'P 1'
#
loop_
_entity.id
_entity.type
_entity.pdbx_description
1 polymer ?
#
loop_
_entity_poly.entity_id
_entity_poly.type
_entity_poly.pdbx_seq_one_letter_code
_entity_poly.pdbx_strand_id
1 'polypeptide(L)'
;MVEVARSKKELRSALLSNDGEKAHAIIFDDISGLSAMERVEKVIRPVLDEIGIMWWKGESSLSQVYFSAKLCEEAVLRLTSEQKLSISEGPKVAVAALEDHHLLGSKVVRMMVQSAGQRVIDYGRMDVDSLVNKVCEDDIEYLLVSTLMLRSALRVKDLKKELEERGRRTKVIVGGAPFRFDWGLWRKVDADFTASSPLMALEFIRREEEL
;
A
#
# COMPACT_ATOMS: atom_id res chain seq x y z
N MET A 1 23.92 6.61 3.21
CA MET A 1 23.42 6.86 1.84
C MET A 1 24.06 5.95 0.78
N VAL A 2 25.38 5.76 0.80
CA VAL A 2 26.10 4.87 -0.16
C VAL A 2 25.64 3.41 -0.08
N GLU A 3 25.43 2.90 1.13
CA GLU A 3 25.03 1.50 1.39
C GLU A 3 23.62 1.16 0.87
N VAL A 4 22.65 2.06 1.04
CA VAL A 4 21.28 1.90 0.51
C VAL A 4 21.28 1.90 -1.03
N ALA A 5 22.06 2.78 -1.65
CA ALA A 5 22.16 2.82 -3.11
C ALA A 5 22.78 1.54 -3.68
N ARG A 6 23.81 1.01 -3.00
CA ARG A 6 24.41 -0.29 -3.33
C ARG A 6 23.40 -1.43 -3.18
N SER A 7 22.72 -1.52 -2.04
CA SER A 7 21.75 -2.57 -1.75
C SER A 7 20.61 -2.60 -2.77
N LYS A 8 20.09 -1.44 -3.20
CA LYS A 8 19.08 -1.38 -4.27
C LYS A 8 19.57 -1.98 -5.59
N LYS A 9 20.81 -1.64 -5.99
CA LYS A 9 21.39 -2.15 -7.24
C LYS A 9 21.60 -3.67 -7.17
N GLU A 10 22.13 -4.16 -6.06
CA GLU A 10 22.38 -5.59 -5.85
C GLU A 10 21.06 -6.36 -5.76
N LEU A 11 20.07 -5.85 -5.03
CA LEU A 11 18.74 -6.45 -4.92
C LEU A 11 18.07 -6.55 -6.28
N ARG A 12 18.04 -5.45 -7.04
CA ARG A 12 17.48 -5.45 -8.40
C ARG A 12 18.15 -6.50 -9.28
N SER A 13 19.47 -6.61 -9.22
CA SER A 13 20.21 -7.61 -9.98
C SER A 13 19.82 -9.03 -9.58
N ALA A 14 19.74 -9.32 -8.27
CA ALA A 14 19.37 -10.64 -7.77
C ALA A 14 17.95 -11.03 -8.17
N LEU A 15 17.01 -10.09 -8.05
CA LEU A 15 15.61 -10.29 -8.43
C LEU A 15 15.47 -10.57 -9.94
N LEU A 16 16.17 -9.80 -10.79
CA LEU A 16 16.12 -10.00 -12.25
C LEU A 16 16.84 -11.28 -12.69
N SER A 17 17.81 -11.79 -11.93
CA SER A 17 18.44 -13.10 -12.19
C SER A 17 17.71 -14.27 -11.52
N ASN A 18 16.55 -14.05 -10.91
CA ASN A 18 15.80 -15.03 -10.11
C ASN A 18 16.63 -15.68 -8.98
N ASP A 19 17.61 -14.95 -8.43
CA ASP A 19 18.47 -15.39 -7.35
C ASP A 19 17.82 -15.06 -6.00
N GLY A 20 16.94 -15.96 -5.56
CA GLY A 20 16.13 -15.74 -4.36
C GLY A 20 16.96 -15.71 -3.09
N GLU A 21 17.95 -16.59 -2.95
CA GLU A 21 18.83 -16.66 -1.78
C GLU A 21 19.58 -15.34 -1.59
N LYS A 22 20.16 -14.81 -2.67
CA LYS A 22 20.85 -13.52 -2.63
C LYS A 22 19.89 -12.36 -2.34
N ALA A 23 18.71 -12.36 -2.94
CA ALA A 23 17.71 -11.33 -2.65
C ALA A 23 17.30 -11.34 -1.16
N HIS A 24 17.12 -12.53 -0.57
CA HIS A 24 16.86 -12.69 0.86
C HIS A 24 18.01 -12.16 1.72
N ALA A 25 19.25 -12.58 1.44
CA ALA A 25 20.43 -12.09 2.17
C ALA A 25 20.51 -10.56 2.14
N ILE A 26 20.28 -9.94 0.98
CA ILE A 26 20.27 -8.48 0.87
C ILE A 26 19.14 -7.88 1.71
N ILE A 27 17.92 -8.40 1.62
CA ILE A 27 16.76 -7.83 2.33
C ILE A 27 16.90 -7.95 3.84
N PHE A 28 17.44 -9.06 4.36
CA PHE A 28 17.47 -9.35 5.80
C PHE A 28 18.81 -9.00 6.46
N ASP A 29 19.94 -9.28 5.81
CA ASP A 29 21.26 -9.24 6.43
C ASP A 29 22.04 -7.97 6.09
N ASP A 30 22.10 -7.59 4.80
CA ASP A 30 22.97 -6.48 4.33
C ASP A 30 22.50 -5.08 4.78
N ILE A 31 21.22 -4.92 5.11
CA ILE A 31 20.63 -3.64 5.55
C ILE A 31 20.24 -3.64 7.04
N SER A 32 20.99 -4.36 7.88
CA SER A 32 20.79 -4.54 9.34
C SER A 32 20.43 -3.27 10.12
N GLY A 33 20.95 -2.09 9.75
CA GLY A 33 20.67 -0.81 10.42
C GLY A 33 19.32 -0.14 10.10
N LEU A 34 18.56 -0.67 9.13
CA LEU A 34 17.24 -0.15 8.77
C LEU A 34 16.13 -0.90 9.52
N SER A 35 15.16 -0.15 10.03
CA SER A 35 13.89 -0.73 10.50
C SER A 35 13.17 -1.45 9.36
N ALA A 36 12.29 -2.41 9.68
CA ALA A 36 11.49 -3.14 8.70
C ALA A 36 10.83 -2.18 7.68
N MET A 37 10.24 -1.09 8.17
CA MET A 37 9.56 -0.10 7.33
C MET A 37 10.53 0.67 6.43
N GLU A 38 11.71 1.03 6.93
CA GLU A 38 12.71 1.68 6.10
C GLU A 38 13.22 0.76 4.99
N ARG A 39 13.30 -0.54 5.23
CA ARG A 39 13.64 -1.53 4.18
C ARG A 39 12.57 -1.55 3.10
N VAL A 40 11.29 -1.57 3.49
CA VAL A 40 10.17 -1.50 2.54
C VAL A 40 10.23 -0.22 1.71
N GLU A 41 10.28 0.95 2.36
CA GLU A 41 10.11 2.24 1.69
C GLU A 41 11.36 2.75 0.95
N LYS A 42 12.56 2.47 1.49
CA LYS A 42 13.82 2.99 0.94
C LYS A 42 14.52 2.00 0.00
N VAL A 43 14.20 0.71 0.06
CA VAL A 43 14.88 -0.34 -0.73
C VAL A 43 13.90 -1.13 -1.59
N ILE A 44 12.97 -1.88 -0.98
CA ILE A 44 12.11 -2.83 -1.71
C ILE A 44 11.17 -2.12 -2.69
N ARG A 45 10.40 -1.12 -2.22
CA ARG A 45 9.45 -0.39 -3.08
C ARG A 45 10.16 0.31 -4.24
N PRO A 46 11.25 1.07 -4.05
CA PRO A 46 11.98 1.66 -5.18
C PRO A 46 12.49 0.63 -6.19
N VAL A 47 12.97 -0.53 -5.73
CA VAL A 47 13.44 -1.59 -6.64
C VAL A 47 12.28 -2.20 -7.44
N LEU A 48 11.13 -2.43 -6.82
CA LEU A 48 9.93 -2.90 -7.53
C LEU A 48 9.41 -1.87 -8.53
N ASP A 49 9.43 -0.57 -8.17
CA ASP A 49 9.06 0.52 -9.09
C ASP A 49 10.02 0.53 -10.31
N GLU A 50 11.33 0.39 -10.10
CA GLU A 50 12.32 0.31 -11.17
C GLU A 50 12.10 -0.91 -12.08
N ILE A 51 11.85 -2.10 -11.52
CA ILE A 51 11.56 -3.32 -12.29
C ILE A 51 10.28 -3.16 -13.10
N GLY A 52 9.24 -2.53 -12.55
CA GLY A 52 8.02 -2.20 -13.28
C GLY A 52 8.27 -1.28 -14.48
N ILE A 53 9.13 -0.27 -14.32
CA ILE A 53 9.55 0.62 -15.43
C ILE A 53 10.35 -0.17 -16.48
N MET A 54 11.26 -1.04 -16.05
CA MET A 54 12.04 -1.88 -16.97
C MET A 54 11.12 -2.79 -17.80
N TRP A 55 10.14 -3.44 -17.18
CA TRP A 55 9.14 -4.24 -17.90
C TRP A 55 8.35 -3.41 -18.90
N TRP A 56 7.88 -2.22 -18.50
CA TRP A 56 7.17 -1.30 -19.40
C TRP A 56 8.01 -0.90 -20.63
N LYS A 57 9.34 -0.79 -20.46
CA LYS A 57 10.31 -0.53 -21.54
C LYS A 57 10.71 -1.78 -22.35
N GLY A 58 10.26 -2.97 -21.97
CA GLY A 58 10.68 -4.23 -22.58
C GLY A 58 12.08 -4.73 -22.17
N GLU A 59 12.64 -4.17 -21.09
CA GLU A 59 13.98 -4.51 -20.56
C GLU A 59 13.94 -5.68 -19.55
N SER A 60 12.75 -6.13 -19.15
CA SER A 60 12.57 -7.32 -18.31
C SER A 60 11.32 -8.11 -18.73
N SER A 61 11.29 -9.40 -18.41
CA SER A 61 10.18 -10.29 -18.72
C SER A 61 9.09 -10.23 -17.65
N LEU A 62 7.86 -10.63 -18.03
CA LEU A 62 6.77 -10.78 -17.07
C LEU A 62 7.10 -11.79 -15.95
N SER A 63 7.86 -12.86 -16.27
CA SER A 63 8.29 -13.85 -15.28
C SER A 63 9.22 -13.24 -14.23
N GLN A 64 10.14 -12.35 -14.63
CA GLN A 64 11.03 -11.63 -13.70
C GLN A 64 10.23 -10.69 -12.79
N VAL A 65 9.28 -9.95 -13.35
CA VAL A 65 8.39 -9.07 -12.55
C VAL A 65 7.61 -9.89 -11.52
N TYR A 66 7.01 -11.00 -11.95
CA TYR A 66 6.24 -11.87 -11.06
C TYR A 66 7.09 -12.46 -9.94
N PHE A 67 8.26 -13.01 -10.27
CA PHE A 67 9.22 -13.53 -9.28
C PHE A 67 9.60 -12.44 -8.27
N SER A 68 9.97 -11.26 -8.77
CA SER A 68 10.37 -10.12 -7.95
C SER A 68 9.27 -9.69 -6.99
N ALA A 69 8.04 -9.59 -7.48
CA ALA A 69 6.88 -9.22 -6.68
C ALA A 69 6.59 -10.25 -5.58
N LYS A 70 6.67 -11.55 -5.89
CA LYS A 70 6.36 -12.61 -4.92
C LYS A 70 7.40 -12.72 -3.82
N LEU A 71 8.69 -12.69 -4.17
CA LEU A 71 9.76 -12.72 -3.18
C LEU A 71 9.70 -11.51 -2.26
N CYS A 72 9.52 -10.32 -2.83
CA CYS A 72 9.40 -9.10 -2.03
C CYS A 72 8.12 -9.09 -1.18
N GLU A 73 6.99 -9.59 -1.67
CA GLU A 73 5.76 -9.75 -0.86
C GLU A 73 6.02 -10.63 0.36
N GLU A 74 6.62 -11.81 0.17
CA GLU A 74 6.97 -12.72 1.27
C GLU A 74 7.93 -12.05 2.27
N ALA A 75 8.96 -11.39 1.77
CA ALA A 75 9.94 -10.71 2.61
C ALA A 75 9.32 -9.57 3.42
N VAL A 76 8.44 -8.77 2.81
CA VAL A 76 7.72 -7.69 3.50
C VAL A 76 6.83 -8.27 4.60
N LEU A 77 6.07 -9.34 4.34
CA LEU A 77 5.22 -9.97 5.34
C LEU A 77 6.03 -10.47 6.53
N ARG A 78 7.18 -11.10 6.28
CA ARG A 78 8.08 -11.57 7.34
C ARG A 78 8.73 -10.42 8.12
N LEU A 79 9.12 -9.34 7.45
CA LEU A 79 9.68 -8.15 8.11
C LEU A 79 8.66 -7.48 9.06
N THR A 80 7.38 -7.70 8.82
CA THR A 80 6.31 -6.94 9.48
C THR A 80 5.46 -7.80 10.44
N SER A 81 5.68 -9.12 10.52
CA SER A 81 4.81 -10.09 11.21
C SER A 81 4.82 -10.08 12.75
N GLU A 82 5.52 -9.18 13.44
CA GLU A 82 5.78 -9.32 14.89
C GLU A 82 5.35 -8.13 15.78
N GLN A 83 4.56 -7.18 15.28
CA GLN A 83 4.20 -6.03 16.10
C GLN A 83 2.96 -6.32 16.97
N LYS A 84 3.20 -6.68 18.25
CA LYS A 84 2.18 -6.58 19.30
C LYS A 84 2.03 -5.10 19.69
N LEU A 85 0.84 -4.57 19.53
CA LEU A 85 0.59 -3.14 19.71
C LEU A 85 -0.56 -2.92 20.69
N SER A 86 -0.39 -1.94 21.58
CA SER A 86 -1.49 -1.37 22.34
C SER A 86 -2.34 -0.54 21.38
N ILE A 87 -3.54 -1.00 21.10
CA ILE A 87 -4.47 -0.35 20.18
C ILE A 87 -5.24 0.72 20.97
N SER A 88 -5.28 1.95 20.48
CA SER A 88 -6.12 3.00 21.06
C SER A 88 -7.58 2.89 20.62
N GLU A 89 -8.51 3.37 21.44
CA GLU A 89 -9.86 3.70 20.98
C GLU A 89 -9.76 4.97 20.14
N GLY A 90 -9.92 4.83 18.82
CA GLY A 90 -9.91 5.89 17.84
C GLY A 90 -10.99 5.63 16.78
N PRO A 91 -11.06 6.45 15.72
CA PRO A 91 -12.10 6.29 14.70
C PRO A 91 -12.04 4.91 14.04
N LYS A 92 -13.17 4.46 13.51
CA LYS A 92 -13.25 3.20 12.77
C LYS A 92 -12.62 3.35 11.40
N VAL A 93 -11.43 2.78 11.25
CA VAL A 93 -10.65 2.78 10.01
C VAL A 93 -10.68 1.40 9.36
N ALA A 94 -10.90 1.36 8.04
CA ALA A 94 -10.74 0.16 7.24
C ALA A 94 -9.79 0.38 6.06
N VAL A 95 -9.20 -0.70 5.55
CA VAL A 95 -8.41 -0.69 4.31
C VAL A 95 -8.91 -1.75 3.35
N ALA A 96 -8.94 -1.42 2.06
CA ALA A 96 -9.32 -2.35 0.99
C ALA A 96 -8.48 -2.13 -0.28
N ALA A 97 -8.32 -3.21 -1.05
CA ALA A 97 -7.89 -3.16 -2.45
C ALA A 97 -9.13 -3.17 -3.35
N LEU A 98 -9.41 -2.05 -4.02
CA LEU A 98 -10.62 -1.90 -4.84
C LEU A 98 -10.44 -2.56 -6.20
N GLU A 99 -11.19 -3.62 -6.47
CA GLU A 99 -11.15 -4.38 -7.74
C GLU A 99 -9.73 -4.78 -8.18
N ASP A 100 -8.78 -4.87 -7.24
CA ASP A 100 -7.35 -5.04 -7.52
C ASP A 100 -6.81 -6.31 -6.83
N HIS A 101 -6.02 -7.09 -7.56
CA HIS A 101 -5.39 -8.32 -7.04
C HIS A 101 -4.08 -8.06 -6.31
N HIS A 102 -3.55 -6.83 -6.36
CA HIS A 102 -2.29 -6.46 -5.73
C HIS A 102 -2.49 -6.04 -4.26
N LEU A 103 -2.42 -7.02 -3.36
CA LEU A 103 -2.75 -6.82 -1.93
C LEU A 103 -1.58 -6.36 -1.06
N LEU A 104 -0.34 -6.37 -1.57
CA LEU A 104 0.84 -6.01 -0.76
C LEU A 104 0.71 -4.58 -0.20
N GLY A 105 0.23 -3.64 -1.01
CA GLY A 105 0.05 -2.24 -0.60
C GLY A 105 -0.92 -2.07 0.56
N SER A 106 -2.10 -2.67 0.49
CA SER A 106 -3.10 -2.59 1.57
C SER A 106 -2.63 -3.24 2.87
N LYS A 107 -1.90 -4.37 2.77
CA LYS A 107 -1.29 -5.03 3.94
C LYS A 107 -0.26 -4.13 4.61
N VAL A 108 0.66 -3.52 3.85
CA VAL A 108 1.67 -2.59 4.41
C VAL A 108 0.98 -1.39 5.06
N VAL A 109 -0.03 -0.81 4.40
CA VAL A 109 -0.82 0.30 4.97
C VAL A 109 -1.42 -0.09 6.32
N ARG A 110 -2.15 -1.22 6.38
CA ARG A 110 -2.74 -1.73 7.62
C ARG A 110 -1.71 -1.82 8.73
N MET A 111 -0.58 -2.45 8.44
CA MET A 111 0.45 -2.74 9.44
C MET A 111 1.09 -1.46 9.97
N MET A 112 1.37 -0.49 9.10
CA MET A 112 1.91 0.81 9.54
C MET A 112 0.92 1.58 10.39
N VAL A 113 -0.33 1.68 9.95
CA VAL A 113 -1.35 2.43 10.68
C VAL A 113 -1.62 1.76 12.03
N GLN A 114 -1.66 0.43 12.09
CA GLN A 114 -1.72 -0.33 13.33
C GLN A 114 -0.50 -0.10 14.22
N SER A 115 0.72 -0.09 13.67
CA SER A 115 1.96 0.16 14.43
C SER A 115 2.00 1.51 15.13
N ALA A 116 1.25 2.47 14.59
CA ALA A 116 1.10 3.79 15.16
C ALA A 116 -0.10 3.91 16.12
N GLY A 117 -0.69 2.78 16.53
CA GLY A 117 -1.74 2.70 17.55
C GLY A 117 -3.18 2.69 17.02
N GLN A 118 -3.39 2.88 15.71
CA GLN A 118 -4.73 2.97 15.12
C GLN A 118 -5.26 1.60 14.69
N ARG A 119 -6.43 1.18 15.20
CA ARG A 119 -7.08 -0.04 14.73
C ARG A 119 -7.49 0.12 13.27
N VAL A 120 -7.13 -0.86 12.44
CA VAL A 120 -7.54 -0.92 11.03
C VAL A 120 -8.12 -2.29 10.72
N ILE A 121 -9.34 -2.30 10.20
CA ILE A 121 -10.01 -3.50 9.66
C ILE A 121 -9.48 -3.74 8.24
N ASP A 122 -9.09 -4.98 7.93
CA ASP A 122 -8.67 -5.36 6.58
C ASP A 122 -9.83 -6.02 5.86
N TYR A 123 -10.26 -5.42 4.74
CA TYR A 123 -11.30 -6.00 3.88
C TYR A 123 -10.71 -6.79 2.71
N GLY A 124 -9.39 -6.78 2.52
CA GLY A 124 -8.76 -7.43 1.37
C GLY A 124 -9.26 -6.85 0.06
N ARG A 125 -9.51 -7.72 -0.93
CA ARG A 125 -10.02 -7.33 -2.25
C ARG A 125 -11.55 -7.28 -2.22
N MET A 126 -12.14 -6.17 -2.65
CA MET A 126 -13.59 -6.03 -2.83
C MET A 126 -13.91 -5.27 -4.11
N ASP A 127 -15.09 -5.54 -4.69
CA ASP A 127 -15.71 -4.65 -5.67
C ASP A 127 -16.41 -3.47 -4.96
N VAL A 128 -16.93 -2.53 -5.75
CA VAL A 128 -17.58 -1.31 -5.24
C VAL A 128 -18.75 -1.66 -4.32
N ASP A 129 -19.73 -2.41 -4.82
CA ASP A 129 -20.97 -2.72 -4.10
C ASP A 129 -20.69 -3.44 -2.77
N SER A 130 -19.81 -4.45 -2.78
CA SER A 130 -19.45 -5.20 -1.56
C SER A 130 -18.72 -4.32 -0.56
N LEU A 131 -17.82 -3.44 -1.03
CA LEU A 131 -17.07 -2.54 -0.17
C LEU A 131 -17.98 -1.50 0.49
N VAL A 132 -18.93 -0.94 -0.27
CA VAL A 132 -19.93 0.00 0.26
C VAL A 132 -20.80 -0.68 1.31
N ASN A 133 -21.29 -1.89 1.04
CA ASN A 133 -22.08 -2.67 2.00
C ASN A 133 -21.30 -2.85 3.31
N LYS A 134 -20.05 -3.30 3.23
CA LYS A 134 -19.21 -3.56 4.40
C LYS A 134 -18.90 -2.29 5.20
N VAL A 135 -18.61 -1.18 4.51
CA VAL A 135 -18.40 0.14 5.11
C VAL A 135 -19.63 0.62 5.87
N CYS A 136 -20.83 0.38 5.33
CA CYS A 136 -22.08 0.73 5.99
C CYS A 136 -22.33 -0.16 7.22
N GLU A 137 -22.15 -1.48 7.09
CA GLU A 137 -22.36 -2.46 8.17
C GLU A 137 -21.45 -2.22 9.38
N ASP A 138 -20.16 -2.01 9.12
CA ASP A 138 -19.17 -1.85 10.18
C ASP A 138 -19.11 -0.38 10.67
N ASP A 139 -19.85 0.51 10.01
CA ASP A 139 -19.95 1.94 10.29
C ASP A 139 -18.57 2.62 10.25
N ILE A 140 -17.86 2.39 9.14
CA ILE A 140 -16.50 2.90 8.92
C ILE A 140 -16.51 4.42 8.72
N GLU A 141 -15.59 5.11 9.39
CA GLU A 141 -15.41 6.56 9.35
C GLU A 141 -14.35 6.94 8.31
N TYR A 142 -13.23 6.19 8.26
CA TYR A 142 -12.18 6.38 7.27
C TYR A 142 -11.90 5.09 6.50
N LEU A 143 -12.01 5.16 5.17
CA LEU A 143 -11.69 4.07 4.26
C LEU A 143 -10.40 4.37 3.50
N LEU A 144 -9.38 3.55 3.73
CA LEU A 144 -8.11 3.58 3.00
C LEU A 144 -8.22 2.68 1.76
N VAL A 145 -8.13 3.26 0.57
CA VAL A 145 -8.25 2.52 -0.69
C VAL A 145 -6.89 2.41 -1.38
N SER A 146 -6.39 1.19 -1.50
CA SER A 146 -5.15 0.89 -2.22
C SER A 146 -5.46 0.43 -3.64
N THR A 147 -4.78 1.01 -4.64
CA THR A 147 -4.89 0.58 -6.05
C THR A 147 -3.53 0.55 -6.73
N LEU A 148 -3.29 -0.45 -7.57
CA LEU A 148 -2.13 -0.52 -8.45
C LEU A 148 -2.54 -0.31 -9.91
N MET A 149 -3.78 -0.65 -10.27
CA MET A 149 -4.31 -0.47 -11.63
C MET A 149 -5.08 0.84 -11.79
N LEU A 150 -4.84 1.56 -12.89
CA LEU A 150 -5.58 2.80 -13.21
C LEU A 150 -7.10 2.56 -13.31
N ARG A 151 -7.52 1.40 -13.85
CA ARG A 151 -8.93 1.03 -13.92
C ARG A 151 -9.58 1.01 -12.53
N SER A 152 -8.93 0.36 -11.56
CA SER A 152 -9.35 0.33 -10.16
C SER A 152 -9.37 1.72 -9.52
N ALA A 153 -8.35 2.54 -9.80
CA ALA A 153 -8.31 3.92 -9.28
C ALA A 153 -9.49 4.76 -9.76
N LEU A 154 -9.91 4.61 -11.03
CA LEU A 154 -11.06 5.32 -11.58
C LEU A 154 -12.39 4.90 -10.95
N ARG A 155 -12.50 3.63 -10.50
CA ARG A 155 -13.69 3.08 -9.83
C ARG A 155 -13.93 3.67 -8.44
N VAL A 156 -12.96 4.38 -7.88
CA VAL A 156 -13.16 5.15 -6.63
C VAL A 156 -14.29 6.17 -6.78
N LYS A 157 -14.51 6.70 -7.99
CA LYS A 157 -15.61 7.62 -8.25
C LYS A 157 -16.98 6.99 -8.00
N ASP A 158 -17.15 5.74 -8.43
CA ASP A 158 -18.39 4.98 -8.24
C ASP A 158 -18.58 4.65 -6.76
N LEU A 159 -17.50 4.25 -6.07
CA LEU A 159 -17.49 4.05 -4.62
C LEU A 159 -17.91 5.31 -3.85
N LYS A 160 -17.37 6.49 -4.18
CA LYS A 160 -17.75 7.76 -3.55
C LYS A 160 -19.20 8.09 -3.77
N LYS A 161 -19.68 7.95 -5.00
CA LYS A 161 -21.07 8.21 -5.37
C LYS A 161 -22.03 7.30 -4.58
N GLU A 162 -21.76 6.01 -4.51
CA GLU A 162 -22.65 5.07 -3.82
C GLU A 162 -22.65 5.29 -2.29
N LEU A 163 -21.50 5.64 -1.69
CA LEU A 163 -21.46 6.04 -0.28
C LEU A 163 -22.32 7.28 -0.01
N GLU A 164 -22.26 8.28 -0.89
CA GLU A 164 -23.07 9.49 -0.80
C GLU A 164 -24.58 9.20 -0.95
N GLU A 165 -24.96 8.37 -1.93
CA GLU A 165 -26.35 7.95 -2.14
C GLU A 165 -26.94 7.23 -0.91
N ARG A 166 -26.09 6.54 -0.14
CA ARG A 166 -26.47 5.90 1.13
C ARG A 166 -26.36 6.83 2.35
N GLY A 167 -26.06 8.11 2.14
CA GLY A 167 -25.92 9.11 3.20
C GLY A 167 -24.72 8.89 4.13
N ARG A 168 -23.71 8.11 3.70
CA ARG A 168 -22.51 7.83 4.50
C ARG A 168 -21.51 8.98 4.37
N ARG A 169 -20.99 9.42 5.51
CA ARG A 169 -19.95 10.47 5.60
C ARG A 169 -18.52 9.90 5.63
N THR A 170 -18.36 8.63 5.27
CA THR A 170 -17.06 7.95 5.27
C THR A 170 -16.07 8.70 4.40
N LYS A 171 -14.92 9.07 4.99
CA LYS A 171 -13.81 9.73 4.33
C LYS A 171 -12.99 8.71 3.57
N VAL A 172 -12.86 8.87 2.27
CA VAL A 172 -12.11 7.96 1.41
C VAL A 172 -10.73 8.55 1.12
N ILE A 173 -9.70 7.88 1.63
CA ILE A 173 -8.30 8.23 1.43
C ILE A 173 -7.71 7.25 0.42
N VAL A 174 -7.24 7.75 -0.71
CA VAL A 174 -6.71 6.91 -1.79
C VAL A 174 -5.19 6.88 -1.80
N GLY A 175 -4.63 5.78 -2.28
CA GLY A 175 -3.20 5.64 -2.50
C GLY A 175 -2.85 4.55 -3.49
N GLY A 176 -1.54 4.36 -3.68
CA GLY A 176 -0.98 3.41 -4.63
C GLY A 176 -0.50 4.06 -5.92
N ALA A 177 -0.05 3.25 -6.88
CA ALA A 177 0.74 3.72 -8.01
C ALA A 177 0.04 4.79 -8.89
N PRO A 178 -1.24 4.63 -9.30
CA PRO A 178 -1.91 5.63 -10.13
C PRO A 178 -1.93 7.03 -9.52
N PHE A 179 -2.18 7.14 -8.21
CA PHE A 179 -2.24 8.42 -7.49
C PHE A 179 -0.85 9.04 -7.24
N ARG A 180 0.23 8.25 -7.33
CA ARG A 180 1.61 8.76 -7.31
C ARG A 180 2.03 9.31 -8.69
N PHE A 181 1.58 8.66 -9.77
CA PHE A 181 1.90 9.08 -11.13
C PHE A 181 1.07 10.30 -11.59
N ASP A 182 -0.20 10.38 -11.21
CA ASP A 182 -1.05 11.56 -11.38
C ASP A 182 -1.56 12.02 -10.01
N TRP A 183 -0.84 12.97 -9.40
CA TRP A 183 -1.23 13.55 -8.10
C TRP A 183 -2.58 14.28 -8.14
N GLY A 184 -3.10 14.65 -9.32
CA GLY A 184 -4.41 15.26 -9.47
C GLY A 184 -5.57 14.24 -9.55
N LEU A 185 -5.27 12.95 -9.71
CA LEU A 185 -6.25 11.90 -9.97
C LEU A 185 -7.31 11.78 -8.86
N TRP A 186 -6.91 11.92 -7.59
CA TRP A 186 -7.82 11.79 -6.45
C TRP A 186 -8.99 12.77 -6.49
N ARG A 187 -8.77 13.99 -7.03
CA ARG A 187 -9.83 14.98 -7.23
C ARG A 187 -10.78 14.61 -8.36
N LYS A 188 -10.28 13.91 -9.39
CA LYS A 188 -11.11 13.47 -10.53
C LYS A 188 -12.07 12.34 -10.15
N VAL A 189 -11.71 11.58 -9.12
CA VAL A 189 -12.48 10.46 -8.57
C VAL A 189 -13.16 10.82 -7.25
N ASP A 190 -13.20 12.11 -6.91
CA ASP A 190 -13.93 12.67 -5.76
C ASP A 190 -13.51 12.09 -4.39
N ALA A 191 -12.28 11.57 -4.27
CA ALA A 191 -11.73 11.13 -3.00
C ALA A 191 -11.52 12.32 -2.04
N ASP A 192 -11.54 12.07 -0.74
CA ASP A 192 -11.37 13.12 0.28
C ASP A 192 -9.89 13.53 0.45
N PHE A 193 -8.98 12.58 0.24
CA PHE A 193 -7.54 12.81 0.35
C PHE A 193 -6.74 11.77 -0.44
N THR A 194 -5.50 12.12 -0.81
CA THR A 194 -4.53 11.17 -1.38
C THR A 194 -3.30 11.08 -0.49
N ALA A 195 -2.83 9.87 -0.24
CA ALA A 195 -1.65 9.61 0.57
C ALA A 195 -0.58 8.86 -0.24
N SER A 196 0.64 9.42 -0.29
CA SER A 196 1.79 8.77 -0.91
C SER A 196 2.48 7.75 0.01
N SER A 197 2.14 7.77 1.30
CA SER A 197 2.63 6.82 2.31
C SER A 197 1.55 6.53 3.36
N PRO A 198 1.62 5.39 4.06
CA PRO A 198 0.67 5.09 5.14
C PRO A 198 0.71 6.08 6.30
N LEU A 199 1.88 6.67 6.60
CA LEU A 199 2.02 7.70 7.64
C LEU A 199 1.25 8.97 7.28
N MET A 200 1.32 9.40 6.01
CA MET A 200 0.56 10.56 5.55
C MET A 200 -0.95 10.36 5.67
N ALA A 201 -1.44 9.13 5.42
CA ALA A 201 -2.85 8.81 5.64
C ALA A 201 -3.25 8.92 7.12
N LEU A 202 -2.38 8.45 8.02
CA LEU A 202 -2.62 8.55 9.46
C LEU A 202 -2.56 9.99 10.00
N GLU A 203 -1.60 10.78 9.52
CA GLU A 203 -1.50 12.21 9.86
C GLU A 203 -2.77 12.96 9.46
N PHE A 204 -3.32 12.65 8.28
CA PHE A 204 -4.61 13.19 7.86
C PHE A 204 -5.74 12.79 8.82
N ILE A 205 -5.87 11.50 9.16
CA ILE A 205 -6.91 11.03 10.10
C ILE A 205 -6.81 11.78 11.43
N ARG A 206 -5.63 11.82 12.05
CA ARG A 206 -5.44 12.47 13.35
C ARG A 206 -5.78 13.95 13.33
N ARG A 207 -5.40 14.65 12.26
CA ARG A 207 -5.72 16.08 12.11
C ARG A 207 -7.23 16.33 12.02
N GLU A 208 -7.97 15.46 11.33
CA GLU A 208 -9.43 15.61 11.22
C GLU A 208 -10.14 15.30 12.55
N GLU A 209 -9.60 14.39 13.38
CA GLU A 209 -10.16 14.09 14.71
C GLU A 209 -9.88 15.18 15.77
N GLU A 210 -8.90 16.06 15.53
CA GLU A 210 -8.58 17.20 16.39
C GLU A 210 -9.46 18.44 16.11
N LEU A 211 -10.26 18.43 15.02
CA LEU A 211 -11.11 19.53 14.55
C LEU A 211 -12.58 19.35 14.95
#